data_AF-A0A3B4Y6B1-F1
#
_entry.id   AF-A0A3B4Y6B1-F1
#
_cell.length_a   1.000
_cell.length_b   1.000
_cell.length_c   1.000
_cell.angle_alpha   90.00
_cell.angle_beta   90.00
_cell.angle_gamma   90.00
#
_symmetry.space_group_name_H-M   'P 1'
#
loop_
_entity.id
_entity.type
_entity.pdbx_description
1 polymer ?
#
loop_
_entity_poly.entity_id
_entity_poly.type
_entity_poly.pdbx_seq_one_letter_code
_entity_poly.pdbx_strand_id
1 'polypeptide(L)'
;PVIFKKNKNKNFLKVPAHLQNSWESYYMEILMVTGLLAYIMNYIIGKNKNSRLAQAWFNSHRELLESNFALVGDDGTSKEAVSTGKLNQENEHIYNLWCSGRVCCEGMLIQLKFLKRQDLLNVLARMMRPACDQVQIKVTLNDEDMDTFVFAVGTKKAMARLQKEMQDLSEFCGDKPKSGAKYGLPDSLAILSEMGEVTDGVMDNKMVHYITNHADKIESIHFSDQFSGPKVMQEEGQPLKLPETKKTLLFTFNVPGMGNTSPKDMDTLLPLMNMVIYSIDKVKKLRLNREGKQKADRNRARVEENFLKQTHAQRQEAAQTRREEKKRAEKERIMNEEDPERQRRLEEAAQRREQKKIEKKQMKMKQIKVKAM
;
A
#
# COMPACT_ATOMS: atom_id res chain seq x y z
N PRO A 1 -88.77 6.65 -56.06
CA PRO A 1 -89.37 6.41 -54.72
C PRO A 1 -88.65 5.28 -53.97
N VAL A 2 -87.74 5.60 -53.05
CA VAL A 2 -87.90 5.39 -51.60
C VAL A 2 -86.64 6.01 -50.97
N ILE A 3 -86.92 6.74 -49.90
CA ILE A 3 -86.10 7.74 -49.21
C ILE A 3 -85.47 7.08 -47.97
N PHE A 4 -84.18 7.37 -47.74
CA PHE A 4 -83.45 7.41 -46.46
C PHE A 4 -83.39 6.17 -45.55
N LYS A 5 -82.15 5.80 -45.16
CA LYS A 5 -81.63 6.18 -43.83
C LYS A 5 -80.11 6.04 -43.74
N LYS A 6 -79.48 7.18 -43.43
CA LYS A 6 -78.04 7.39 -43.24
C LYS A 6 -77.71 7.04 -41.79
N ASN A 7 -77.33 5.79 -41.49
CA ASN A 7 -76.73 5.45 -40.19
C ASN A 7 -75.22 5.68 -40.25
N LYS A 8 -74.81 6.93 -40.03
CA LYS A 8 -73.43 7.23 -39.62
C LYS A 8 -73.40 7.28 -38.10
N ASN A 9 -72.97 6.18 -37.48
CA ASN A 9 -72.32 6.20 -36.17
C ASN A 9 -71.36 4.99 -36.11
N LYS A 10 -70.22 5.13 -36.79
CA LYS A 10 -69.03 4.35 -36.41
C LYS A 10 -68.41 5.08 -35.22
N ASN A 11 -68.79 4.67 -34.02
CA ASN A 11 -68.04 5.00 -32.81
C ASN A 11 -66.66 4.37 -32.97
N PHE A 12 -65.67 5.15 -33.42
CA PHE A 12 -64.28 4.78 -33.21
C PHE A 12 -64.11 4.72 -31.69
N LEU A 13 -63.97 3.51 -31.16
CA LEU A 13 -63.51 3.28 -29.79
C LEU A 13 -62.22 4.07 -29.64
N LYS A 14 -62.32 5.22 -28.97
CA LYS A 14 -61.18 6.07 -28.64
C LYS A 14 -60.39 5.27 -27.63
N VAL A 15 -59.35 4.58 -28.09
CA VAL A 15 -58.42 3.84 -27.23
C VAL A 15 -57.99 4.81 -26.12
N PRO A 16 -58.18 4.47 -24.84
CA PRO A 16 -57.96 5.42 -23.76
C PRO A 16 -56.49 5.85 -23.77
N ALA A 17 -56.24 7.13 -23.53
CA ALA A 17 -54.93 7.77 -23.73
C ALA A 17 -53.76 7.11 -22.96
N HIS A 18 -54.04 6.33 -21.93
CA HIS A 18 -53.03 5.56 -21.18
C HIS A 18 -52.50 4.32 -21.93
N LEU A 19 -53.15 3.88 -23.01
CA LEU A 19 -52.72 2.78 -23.88
C LEU A 19 -52.05 3.29 -25.16
N GLN A 20 -51.99 4.61 -25.36
CA GLN A 20 -51.16 5.22 -26.39
C GLN A 20 -49.74 5.32 -25.83
N ASN A 21 -48.95 4.23 -25.94
CA ASN A 21 -47.50 4.32 -25.75
C ASN A 21 -46.95 5.31 -26.77
N SER A 22 -46.78 6.55 -26.36
CA SER A 22 -46.17 7.56 -27.21
C SER A 22 -44.71 7.19 -27.38
N TRP A 23 -44.17 7.41 -28.58
CA TRP A 23 -42.73 7.30 -28.86
C TRP A 23 -41.88 8.14 -27.90
N GLU A 24 -42.50 9.11 -27.23
CA GLU A 24 -41.89 9.92 -26.18
C GLU A 24 -41.54 9.15 -24.90
N SER A 25 -42.31 8.11 -24.54
CA SER A 25 -41.96 7.22 -23.43
C SER A 25 -40.67 6.43 -23.71
N TYR A 26 -40.39 6.14 -24.98
CA TYR A 26 -39.19 5.41 -25.38
C TYR A 26 -37.94 6.29 -25.49
N TYR A 27 -38.03 7.63 -25.51
CA TYR A 27 -36.82 8.47 -25.57
C TYR A 27 -35.91 8.26 -24.36
N MET A 28 -36.50 8.18 -23.16
CA MET A 28 -35.74 7.93 -21.94
C MET A 28 -35.16 6.51 -21.94
N GLU A 29 -35.90 5.52 -22.42
CA GLU A 29 -35.41 4.14 -22.55
C GLU A 29 -34.27 4.03 -23.58
N ILE A 30 -34.42 4.63 -24.77
CA ILE A 30 -33.39 4.66 -25.81
C ILE A 30 -32.14 5.39 -25.32
N LEU A 31 -32.30 6.51 -24.60
CA LEU A 31 -31.17 7.24 -24.02
C LEU A 31 -30.45 6.40 -22.96
N MET A 32 -31.18 5.72 -22.07
CA MET A 32 -30.61 4.81 -21.08
C MET A 32 -29.87 3.64 -21.74
N VAL A 33 -30.46 3.00 -22.76
CA VAL A 33 -29.84 1.91 -23.51
C VAL A 33 -28.58 2.39 -24.24
N THR A 34 -28.64 3.57 -24.87
CA THR A 34 -27.48 4.16 -25.56
C THR A 34 -26.36 4.48 -24.57
N GLY A 35 -26.69 5.05 -23.40
CA GLY A 35 -25.72 5.29 -22.33
C GLY A 35 -25.09 4.01 -21.81
N LEU A 36 -25.88 2.95 -21.62
CA LEU A 36 -25.39 1.63 -21.20
C LEU A 36 -24.47 1.00 -22.25
N LEU A 37 -24.84 1.08 -23.53
CA LEU A 37 -24.01 0.58 -24.63
C LEU A 37 -22.68 1.35 -24.70
N ALA A 38 -22.71 2.69 -24.58
CA ALA A 38 -21.51 3.50 -24.53
C ALA A 38 -20.59 3.12 -23.35
N TYR A 39 -21.18 2.87 -22.18
CA TYR A 39 -20.46 2.40 -21.00
C TYR A 39 -19.80 1.03 -21.23
N ILE A 40 -20.53 0.06 -21.78
CA ILE A 40 -20.02 -1.28 -22.10
C ILE A 40 -18.89 -1.19 -23.15
N MET A 41 -19.06 -0.38 -24.19
CA MET A 41 -18.01 -0.17 -25.20
C MET A 41 -16.75 0.44 -24.59
N ASN A 42 -16.88 1.46 -23.72
CA ASN A 42 -15.74 2.04 -23.02
C ASN A 42 -15.02 1.00 -22.15
N TYR A 43 -15.76 0.16 -21.45
CA TYR A 43 -15.22 -0.93 -20.65
C TYR A 43 -14.39 -1.90 -21.50
N ILE A 44 -14.94 -2.38 -22.63
CA ILE A 44 -14.25 -3.33 -23.53
C ILE A 44 -12.98 -2.69 -24.13
N ILE A 45 -13.07 -1.46 -24.62
CA ILE A 45 -11.93 -0.74 -25.21
C ILE A 45 -10.85 -0.50 -24.16
N GLY A 46 -11.24 -0.07 -22.96
CA GLY A 46 -10.33 0.19 -21.85
C GLY A 46 -9.57 -1.06 -21.41
N LYS A 47 -10.30 -2.17 -21.20
CA LYS A 47 -9.73 -3.49 -20.86
C LYS A 47 -8.75 -3.97 -21.94
N ASN A 48 -9.15 -3.93 -23.22
CA ASN A 48 -8.33 -4.38 -24.32
C ASN A 48 -7.07 -3.52 -24.49
N LYS A 49 -7.17 -2.20 -24.29
CA LYS A 49 -6.01 -1.31 -24.34
C LYS A 49 -5.01 -1.63 -23.23
N ASN A 50 -5.46 -1.81 -22.00
CA ASN A 50 -4.59 -2.18 -20.88
C ASN A 50 -3.93 -3.54 -21.10
N SER A 51 -4.69 -4.54 -21.55
CA SER A 51 -4.17 -5.87 -21.87
C SER A 51 -3.10 -5.82 -22.96
N ARG A 52 -3.33 -5.04 -24.04
CA ARG A 52 -2.36 -4.84 -25.12
C ARG A 52 -1.08 -4.18 -24.62
N LEU A 53 -1.18 -3.19 -23.75
CA LEU A 53 -0.03 -2.50 -23.16
C LEU A 53 0.76 -3.44 -22.24
N ALA A 54 0.08 -4.24 -21.42
CA ALA A 54 0.69 -5.24 -20.56
C ALA A 54 1.46 -6.28 -21.38
N GLN A 55 0.85 -6.81 -22.44
CA GLN A 55 1.50 -7.79 -23.32
C GLN A 55 2.69 -7.19 -24.07
N ALA A 56 2.58 -5.95 -24.54
CA ALA A 56 3.70 -5.25 -25.17
C ALA A 56 4.89 -5.12 -24.21
N TRP A 57 4.63 -4.66 -22.98
CA TRP A 57 5.66 -4.60 -21.95
C TRP A 57 6.29 -5.97 -21.70
N PHE A 58 5.48 -7.02 -21.52
CA PHE A 58 6.00 -8.35 -21.24
C PHE A 58 6.88 -8.87 -22.38
N ASN A 59 6.42 -8.77 -23.63
CA ASN A 59 7.17 -9.26 -24.78
C ASN A 59 8.57 -8.62 -24.88
N SER A 60 8.68 -7.32 -24.60
CA SER A 60 9.95 -6.59 -24.70
C SER A 60 10.91 -6.85 -23.55
N HIS A 61 10.40 -7.25 -22.38
CA HIS A 61 11.21 -7.51 -21.18
C HIS A 61 11.45 -9.00 -20.92
N ARG A 62 10.72 -9.88 -21.61
CA ARG A 62 10.74 -11.33 -21.40
C ARG A 62 12.15 -11.91 -21.50
N GLU A 63 12.88 -11.59 -22.57
CA GLU A 63 14.24 -12.11 -22.80
C GLU A 63 15.22 -11.71 -21.67
N LEU A 64 15.10 -10.47 -21.19
CA LEU A 64 15.91 -10.00 -20.06
C LEU A 64 15.57 -10.74 -18.77
N LEU A 65 14.28 -11.04 -18.54
CA LEU A 65 13.85 -11.76 -17.35
C LEU A 65 14.26 -13.25 -17.40
N GLU A 66 14.02 -13.93 -18.52
CA GLU A 66 14.37 -15.34 -18.72
C GLU A 66 15.89 -15.58 -18.69
N SER A 67 16.70 -14.60 -19.11
CA SER A 67 18.17 -14.69 -18.99
C SER A 67 18.71 -14.49 -17.56
N ASN A 68 17.94 -13.85 -16.67
CA ASN A 68 18.37 -13.50 -15.32
C ASN A 68 17.71 -14.32 -14.22
N PHE A 69 16.54 -14.91 -14.48
CA PHE A 69 15.73 -15.65 -13.51
C PHE A 69 15.43 -17.05 -14.05
N ALA A 70 15.59 -18.08 -13.22
CA ALA A 70 15.28 -19.45 -13.62
C ALA A 70 13.78 -19.68 -13.81
N LEU A 71 12.94 -18.92 -13.09
CA LEU A 71 11.49 -19.03 -13.11
C LEU A 71 10.87 -17.67 -13.38
N VAL A 72 10.08 -17.56 -14.45
CA VAL A 72 9.36 -16.34 -14.83
C VAL A 72 7.88 -16.69 -15.08
N GLY A 73 6.98 -16.00 -14.38
CA GLY A 73 5.54 -16.22 -14.47
C GLY A 73 5.01 -17.32 -13.56
N ASP A 74 5.62 -17.50 -12.39
CA ASP A 74 5.09 -18.40 -11.36
C ASP A 74 3.77 -17.84 -10.80
N ASP A 75 2.71 -18.64 -10.87
CA ASP A 75 1.37 -18.31 -10.39
C ASP A 75 1.16 -18.70 -8.92
N GLY A 76 2.18 -19.27 -8.24
CA GLY A 76 2.20 -19.57 -6.80
C GLY A 76 1.12 -20.55 -6.34
N THR A 77 0.38 -21.11 -7.28
CA THR A 77 -0.79 -21.99 -7.08
C THR A 77 -0.54 -23.37 -7.67
N SER A 78 0.41 -23.49 -8.60
CA SER A 78 0.90 -24.73 -9.16
C SER A 78 1.86 -25.41 -8.17
N LYS A 79 1.69 -26.73 -7.96
CA LYS A 79 2.57 -27.52 -7.08
C LYS A 79 3.99 -27.68 -7.63
N GLU A 80 4.17 -27.36 -8.91
CA GLU A 80 5.45 -27.33 -9.61
C GLU A 80 5.64 -25.93 -10.15
N ALA A 81 6.78 -25.31 -9.82
CA ALA A 81 7.12 -23.99 -10.33
C ALA A 81 7.47 -24.11 -11.82
N VAL A 82 6.47 -23.95 -12.67
CA VAL A 82 6.63 -23.97 -14.13
C VAL A 82 6.70 -22.53 -14.61
N SER A 83 7.67 -22.21 -15.48
CA SER A 83 7.69 -20.92 -16.15
C SER A 83 6.52 -20.87 -17.15
N THR A 84 5.40 -20.33 -16.71
CA THR A 84 4.20 -20.18 -17.56
C THR A 84 4.43 -19.14 -18.65
N GLY A 85 5.38 -18.21 -18.44
CA GLY A 85 5.66 -17.12 -19.38
C GLY A 85 4.44 -16.25 -19.65
N LYS A 86 3.53 -16.15 -18.68
CA LYS A 86 2.29 -15.36 -18.77
C LYS A 86 2.22 -14.35 -17.65
N LEU A 87 1.63 -13.19 -17.96
CA LEU A 87 1.23 -12.21 -16.96
C LEU A 87 -0.06 -12.69 -16.26
N ASN A 88 -0.08 -12.64 -14.94
CA ASN A 88 -1.29 -12.88 -14.16
C ASN A 88 -2.13 -11.59 -14.09
N GLN A 89 -3.38 -11.66 -14.53
CA GLN A 89 -4.30 -10.53 -14.46
C GLN A 89 -5.08 -10.58 -13.14
N GLU A 90 -4.60 -9.84 -12.14
CA GLU A 90 -5.33 -9.70 -10.86
C GLU A 90 -6.56 -8.80 -11.01
N ASN A 91 -6.43 -7.73 -11.79
CA ASN A 91 -7.51 -6.81 -12.10
C ASN A 91 -7.35 -6.30 -13.54
N GLU A 92 -8.37 -5.70 -14.13
CA GLU A 92 -8.32 -5.12 -15.49
C GLU A 92 -7.29 -3.98 -15.66
N HIS A 93 -6.85 -3.41 -14.54
CA HIS A 93 -5.87 -2.36 -14.47
C HIS A 93 -4.60 -2.78 -13.70
N ILE A 94 -4.50 -4.02 -13.24
CA ILE A 94 -3.37 -4.55 -12.47
C ILE A 94 -2.95 -5.90 -13.03
N TYR A 95 -1.72 -5.96 -13.52
CA TYR A 95 -1.11 -7.19 -14.03
C TYR A 95 0.13 -7.49 -13.20
N ASN A 96 0.25 -8.72 -12.72
CA ASN A 96 1.33 -9.18 -11.88
C ASN A 96 2.19 -10.20 -12.62
N LEU A 97 3.49 -10.15 -12.38
CA LEU A 97 4.47 -11.12 -12.85
C LEU A 97 5.42 -11.45 -11.70
N TRP A 98 5.50 -12.72 -11.35
CA TRP A 98 6.47 -13.21 -10.38
C TRP A 98 7.68 -13.80 -11.11
N CYS A 99 8.87 -13.43 -10.67
CA CYS A 99 10.13 -13.98 -11.13
C CYS A 99 10.92 -14.49 -9.92
N SER A 100 11.52 -15.68 -10.01
CA SER A 100 12.31 -16.29 -8.93
C SER A 100 13.47 -17.12 -9.49
N GLY A 101 14.29 -17.68 -8.61
CA GLY A 101 15.42 -18.53 -9.01
C GLY A 101 16.66 -17.76 -9.46
N ARG A 102 16.80 -16.49 -9.04
CA ARG A 102 18.05 -15.74 -9.14
C ARG A 102 18.78 -15.79 -7.79
N VAL A 103 20.09 -15.99 -7.82
CA VAL A 103 20.93 -15.92 -6.61
C VAL A 103 20.75 -14.55 -5.94
N CYS A 104 20.52 -14.55 -4.62
CA CYS A 104 20.26 -13.36 -3.76
C CYS A 104 18.86 -12.77 -3.79
N CYS A 105 17.95 -13.32 -4.59
CA CYS A 105 16.58 -12.88 -4.67
C CYS A 105 15.66 -14.05 -4.35
N GLU A 106 14.91 -13.97 -3.25
CA GLU A 106 13.86 -14.95 -2.94
C GLU A 106 12.77 -14.90 -4.01
N GLY A 107 12.40 -13.68 -4.42
CA GLY A 107 11.43 -13.45 -5.48
C GLY A 107 11.31 -11.97 -5.83
N MET A 108 10.92 -11.73 -7.08
CA MET A 108 10.64 -10.41 -7.61
C MET A 108 9.20 -10.37 -8.14
N LEU A 109 8.39 -9.49 -7.56
CA LEU A 109 7.05 -9.17 -8.04
C LEU A 109 7.12 -7.91 -8.88
N ILE A 110 6.74 -8.02 -10.15
CA ILE A 110 6.51 -6.88 -11.03
C ILE A 110 5.01 -6.68 -11.18
N GLN A 111 4.54 -5.48 -10.86
CA GLN A 111 3.15 -5.09 -10.90
C GLN A 111 2.98 -3.91 -11.84
N LEU A 112 2.28 -4.14 -12.95
CA LEU A 112 1.89 -3.13 -13.92
C LEU A 112 0.56 -2.52 -13.47
N LYS A 113 0.58 -1.30 -12.96
CA LYS A 113 -0.60 -0.53 -12.55
C LYS A 113 -0.98 0.44 -13.64
N PHE A 114 -1.98 0.06 -14.42
CA PHE A 114 -2.55 0.91 -15.43
C PHE A 114 -3.61 1.83 -14.86
N LEU A 115 -3.85 2.93 -15.55
CA LEU A 115 -5.03 3.75 -15.35
C LEU A 115 -6.29 2.90 -15.61
N LYS A 116 -7.31 3.10 -14.77
CA LYS A 116 -8.64 2.46 -14.88
C LYS A 116 -9.40 2.98 -16.11
N ARG A 117 -8.98 2.62 -17.32
CA ARG A 117 -9.55 3.11 -18.60
C ARG A 117 -10.95 2.57 -18.86
N GLN A 118 -11.26 1.41 -18.29
CA GLN A 118 -12.56 0.78 -18.36
C GLN A 118 -13.67 1.52 -17.59
N ASP A 119 -13.28 2.33 -16.60
CA ASP A 119 -14.20 2.98 -15.67
C ASP A 119 -14.40 4.44 -16.09
N LEU A 120 -15.61 4.74 -16.54
CA LEU A 120 -15.97 6.04 -17.09
C LEU A 120 -15.84 7.16 -16.04
N LEU A 121 -16.15 6.91 -14.77
CA LEU A 121 -16.00 7.91 -13.72
C LEU A 121 -14.53 8.26 -13.50
N ASN A 122 -13.66 7.24 -13.52
CA ASN A 122 -12.22 7.45 -13.45
C ASN A 122 -11.67 8.12 -14.73
N VAL A 123 -12.27 7.89 -15.91
CA VAL A 123 -11.94 8.65 -17.13
C VAL A 123 -12.30 10.12 -16.96
N LEU A 124 -13.49 10.44 -16.44
CA LEU A 124 -13.93 11.82 -16.22
C LEU A 124 -13.08 12.53 -15.15
N ALA A 125 -12.79 11.86 -14.03
CA ALA A 125 -11.95 12.40 -12.97
C ALA A 125 -10.53 12.74 -13.45
N ARG A 126 -10.00 11.97 -14.43
CA ARG A 126 -8.69 12.23 -15.04
C ARG A 126 -8.63 13.53 -15.83
N MET A 127 -9.74 14.05 -16.34
CA MET A 127 -9.75 15.37 -16.97
C MET A 127 -9.35 16.48 -15.98
N MET A 128 -9.55 16.26 -14.67
CA MET A 128 -9.13 17.21 -13.63
C MET A 128 -7.73 16.94 -13.08
N ARG A 129 -7.27 15.68 -13.07
CA ARG A 129 -5.92 15.31 -12.59
C ARG A 129 -5.22 14.35 -13.55
N PRO A 130 -4.18 14.81 -14.26
CA PRO A 130 -3.32 13.94 -15.05
C PRO A 130 -2.65 12.88 -14.18
N ALA A 131 -2.57 11.66 -14.70
CA ALA A 131 -1.92 10.52 -14.06
C ALA A 131 -1.19 9.69 -15.12
N CYS A 132 -0.14 8.98 -14.69
CA CYS A 132 0.62 8.07 -15.56
C CYS A 132 0.31 6.62 -15.18
N ASP A 133 0.50 5.71 -16.13
CA ASP A 133 0.60 4.29 -15.77
C ASP A 133 1.91 4.08 -14.98
N GLN A 134 1.94 3.08 -14.10
CA GLN A 134 3.08 2.81 -13.22
C GLN A 134 3.54 1.36 -13.32
N VAL A 135 4.84 1.16 -13.23
CA VAL A 135 5.47 -0.16 -13.08
C VAL A 135 6.10 -0.20 -11.69
N GLN A 136 5.55 -1.03 -10.82
CA GLN A 136 6.03 -1.24 -9.46
C GLN A 136 6.76 -2.58 -9.39
N ILE A 137 8.01 -2.55 -8.94
CA ILE A 137 8.84 -3.75 -8.84
C ILE A 137 9.25 -3.89 -7.39
N LYS A 138 8.90 -5.03 -6.80
CA LYS A 138 9.23 -5.40 -5.44
C LYS A 138 10.15 -6.61 -5.49
N VAL A 139 11.39 -6.43 -5.09
CA VAL A 139 12.39 -7.50 -4.96
C VAL A 139 12.52 -7.85 -3.49
N THR A 140 12.24 -9.09 -3.12
CA THR A 140 12.54 -9.63 -1.79
C THR A 140 13.91 -10.30 -1.85
N LEU A 141 14.85 -9.80 -1.05
CA LEU A 141 16.21 -10.30 -0.93
C LEU A 141 16.30 -11.32 0.20
N ASN A 142 17.29 -12.21 0.12
CA ASN A 142 17.63 -13.10 1.24
C ASN A 142 18.17 -12.31 2.43
N ASP A 143 17.99 -12.85 3.63
CA ASP A 143 18.45 -12.24 4.88
C ASP A 143 19.98 -12.06 4.98
N GLU A 144 20.78 -12.89 4.32
CA GLU A 144 22.26 -12.81 4.42
C GLU A 144 22.89 -11.83 3.40
N ASP A 145 22.15 -11.51 2.34
CA ASP A 145 22.71 -10.85 1.16
C ASP A 145 22.74 -9.32 1.27
N MET A 146 21.97 -8.72 2.18
CA MET A 146 21.90 -7.26 2.35
C MET A 146 22.27 -6.83 3.78
N ASP A 147 23.14 -5.85 3.92
CA ASP A 147 23.45 -5.22 5.21
C ASP A 147 22.28 -4.37 5.72
N THR A 148 22.31 -4.04 7.01
CA THR A 148 21.26 -3.29 7.69
C THR A 148 21.31 -1.81 7.28
N PHE A 149 20.53 -1.42 6.26
CA PHE A 149 20.33 -0.02 5.94
C PHE A 149 18.96 0.35 5.32
N VAL A 150 18.56 1.62 5.52
CA VAL A 150 17.42 2.25 4.84
C VAL A 150 17.88 3.40 3.94
N PHE A 151 17.47 3.35 2.67
CA PHE A 151 17.82 4.31 1.63
C PHE A 151 16.67 4.49 0.63
N ALA A 152 16.33 5.72 0.27
CA ALA A 152 15.39 6.01 -0.80
C ALA A 152 15.82 7.21 -1.64
N VAL A 153 15.52 7.17 -2.94
CA VAL A 153 15.73 8.25 -3.88
C VAL A 153 14.52 8.38 -4.80
N GLY A 154 14.08 9.59 -5.10
CA GLY A 154 13.00 9.82 -6.06
C GLY A 154 12.53 11.25 -6.06
N THR A 155 11.38 11.51 -6.68
CA THR A 155 10.87 12.89 -6.77
C THR A 155 10.59 13.47 -5.39
N LYS A 156 10.84 14.78 -5.19
CA LYS A 156 10.59 15.47 -3.92
C LYS A 156 9.18 15.19 -3.35
N LYS A 157 8.17 15.15 -4.21
CA LYS A 157 6.78 14.85 -3.86
C LYS A 157 6.60 13.41 -3.40
N ALA A 158 7.18 12.44 -4.14
CA ALA A 158 7.10 11.03 -3.77
C ALA A 158 7.85 10.75 -2.45
N MET A 159 9.03 11.34 -2.24
CA MET A 159 9.80 11.17 -1.01
C MET A 159 9.05 11.69 0.22
N ALA A 160 8.44 12.88 0.13
CA ALA A 160 7.64 13.44 1.23
C ALA A 160 6.38 12.60 1.52
N ARG A 161 5.81 11.94 0.50
CA ARG A 161 4.69 11.00 0.65
C ARG A 161 5.15 9.70 1.31
N LEU A 162 6.18 9.06 0.77
CA LEU A 162 6.71 7.79 1.27
C LEU A 162 7.23 7.89 2.72
N GLN A 163 7.85 9.01 3.11
CA GLN A 163 8.29 9.22 4.49
C GLN A 163 7.13 9.23 5.51
N LYS A 164 5.90 9.56 5.07
CA LYS A 164 4.69 9.54 5.92
C LYS A 164 3.96 8.20 5.85
N GLU A 165 3.91 7.62 4.65
CA GLU A 165 3.18 6.38 4.36
C GLU A 165 3.94 5.13 4.79
N MET A 166 5.27 5.14 4.85
CA MET A 166 6.09 3.96 5.15
C MET A 166 6.70 4.08 6.54
N GLN A 167 6.57 3.02 7.35
CA GLN A 167 7.04 3.02 8.73
C GLN A 167 8.57 3.12 8.81
N ASP A 168 9.27 2.37 7.97
CA ASP A 168 10.73 2.33 7.89
C ASP A 168 11.33 3.72 7.58
N LEU A 169 10.87 4.38 6.53
CA LEU A 169 11.35 5.72 6.19
C LEU A 169 11.03 6.74 7.29
N SER A 170 9.87 6.61 7.95
CA SER A 170 9.47 7.50 9.04
C SER A 170 10.37 7.35 10.28
N GLU A 171 10.75 6.12 10.62
CA GLU A 171 11.50 5.81 11.84
C GLU A 171 13.02 5.92 11.66
N PHE A 172 13.55 5.50 10.50
CA PHE A 172 14.99 5.44 10.24
C PHE A 172 15.51 6.69 9.49
N CYS A 173 14.68 7.32 8.64
CA CYS A 173 15.04 8.52 7.88
C CYS A 173 14.30 9.75 8.41
N GLY A 174 14.60 10.17 9.65
CA GLY A 174 13.95 11.33 10.28
C GLY A 174 14.32 12.70 9.69
N ASP A 175 15.37 12.78 8.87
CA ASP A 175 15.78 14.01 8.20
C ASP A 175 14.81 14.39 7.06
N LYS A 176 14.72 15.69 6.76
CA LYS A 176 14.04 16.15 5.54
C LYS A 176 14.75 15.60 4.29
N PRO A 177 14.02 15.32 3.19
CA PRO A 177 14.62 14.89 1.93
C PRO A 177 15.73 15.85 1.49
N LYS A 178 16.96 15.33 1.35
CA LYS A 178 18.14 16.12 0.98
C LYS A 178 18.23 16.22 -0.54
N SER A 179 18.79 17.33 -1.03
CA SER A 179 19.07 17.47 -2.47
C SER A 179 20.12 16.46 -2.90
N GLY A 180 19.89 15.80 -4.04
CA GLY A 180 20.84 14.88 -4.66
C GLY A 180 21.98 15.57 -5.43
N ALA A 181 22.00 16.91 -5.49
CA ALA A 181 22.98 17.67 -6.28
C ALA A 181 24.45 17.36 -5.92
N LYS A 182 24.74 17.03 -4.65
CA LYS A 182 26.07 16.59 -4.19
C LYS A 182 26.59 15.37 -4.96
N TYR A 183 25.68 14.52 -5.44
CA TYR A 183 25.98 13.26 -6.13
C TYR A 183 25.75 13.35 -7.64
N GLY A 184 25.56 14.56 -8.19
CA GLY A 184 25.29 14.76 -9.61
C GLY A 184 23.86 14.41 -10.04
N LEU A 185 22.93 14.24 -9.09
CA LEU A 185 21.52 13.99 -9.42
C LEU A 185 20.78 15.29 -9.77
N PRO A 186 19.78 15.23 -10.67
CA PRO A 186 18.91 16.37 -10.97
C PRO A 186 18.18 16.93 -9.74
N ASP A 187 17.92 18.24 -9.74
CA ASP A 187 17.19 18.93 -8.66
C ASP A 187 15.73 18.50 -8.48
N SER A 188 15.18 17.74 -9.44
CA SER A 188 13.86 17.12 -9.35
C SER A 188 13.82 15.97 -8.33
N LEU A 189 14.98 15.37 -8.06
CA LEU A 189 15.13 14.22 -7.17
C LEU A 189 15.63 14.64 -5.78
N ALA A 190 15.24 13.85 -4.78
CA ALA A 190 15.69 13.97 -3.41
C ALA A 190 16.06 12.60 -2.86
N ILE A 191 16.98 12.61 -1.90
CA ILE A 191 17.49 11.41 -1.24
C ILE A 191 17.05 11.43 0.23
N LEU A 192 16.59 10.29 0.70
CA LEU A 192 16.40 9.95 2.11
C LEU A 192 17.35 8.80 2.45
N SER A 193 18.17 8.97 3.47
CA SER A 193 19.07 7.91 3.91
C SER A 193 19.36 8.07 5.38
N GLU A 194 19.48 6.96 6.09
CA GLU A 194 19.89 6.98 7.49
C GLU A 194 21.38 7.34 7.66
N MET A 195 22.19 7.12 6.61
CA MET A 195 23.64 7.21 6.68
C MET A 195 24.26 7.73 5.38
N GLY A 196 25.26 8.62 5.50
CA GLY A 196 26.01 9.13 4.35
C GLY A 196 26.73 8.02 3.60
N GLU A 197 27.37 7.10 4.32
CA GLU A 197 28.08 5.94 3.75
C GLU A 197 27.19 5.07 2.85
N VAL A 198 25.92 4.86 3.24
CA VAL A 198 24.95 4.12 2.44
C VAL A 198 24.69 4.86 1.13
N THR A 199 24.53 6.18 1.21
CA THR A 199 24.31 7.01 0.02
C THR A 199 25.51 6.92 -0.92
N ASP A 200 26.73 7.06 -0.40
CA ASP A 200 27.98 6.98 -1.17
C ASP A 200 28.19 5.59 -1.79
N GLY A 201 27.80 4.53 -1.07
CA GLY A 201 27.92 3.16 -1.52
C GLY A 201 26.91 2.77 -2.61
N VAL A 202 25.68 3.28 -2.54
CA VAL A 202 24.63 3.03 -3.53
C VAL A 202 24.81 3.91 -4.77
N MET A 203 25.20 5.19 -4.60
CA MET A 203 25.32 6.18 -5.67
C MET A 203 26.69 6.15 -6.35
N ASP A 204 26.99 5.05 -7.05
CA ASP A 204 28.15 4.99 -7.93
C ASP A 204 27.89 5.66 -9.29
N ASN A 205 28.97 5.86 -10.06
CA ASN A 205 28.90 6.53 -11.37
C ASN A 205 27.91 5.87 -12.34
N LYS A 206 27.73 4.54 -12.29
CA LYS A 206 26.79 3.83 -13.15
C LYS A 206 25.35 4.09 -12.72
N MET A 207 25.06 4.00 -11.42
CA MET A 207 23.74 4.26 -10.85
C MET A 207 23.33 5.71 -11.07
N VAL A 208 24.23 6.67 -10.82
CA VAL A 208 24.01 8.09 -11.08
C VAL A 208 23.69 8.33 -12.56
N HIS A 209 24.41 7.68 -13.47
CA HIS A 209 24.14 7.77 -14.90
C HIS A 209 22.76 7.21 -15.28
N TYR A 210 22.37 6.04 -14.77
CA TYR A 210 21.03 5.48 -14.98
C TYR A 210 19.92 6.40 -14.47
N ILE A 211 20.08 6.92 -13.26
CA ILE A 211 19.09 7.81 -12.65
C ILE A 211 18.98 9.12 -13.44
N THR A 212 20.12 9.71 -13.84
CA THR A 212 20.13 11.01 -14.53
C THR A 212 19.51 10.92 -15.92
N ASN A 213 19.83 9.86 -16.68
CA ASN A 213 19.30 9.67 -18.03
C ASN A 213 17.81 9.32 -18.08
N HIS A 214 17.25 8.82 -16.98
CA HIS A 214 15.87 8.37 -16.90
C HIS A 214 15.10 8.99 -15.72
N ALA A 215 15.55 10.16 -15.26
CA ALA A 215 14.98 10.84 -14.08
C ALA A 215 13.49 11.18 -14.26
N ASP A 216 13.04 11.37 -15.49
CA ASP A 216 11.66 11.63 -15.88
C ASP A 216 10.73 10.43 -15.64
N LYS A 217 11.27 9.21 -15.73
CA LYS A 217 10.53 7.95 -15.56
C LYS A 217 10.58 7.44 -14.13
N ILE A 218 11.47 7.92 -13.28
CA ILE A 218 11.64 7.43 -11.90
C ILE A 218 10.73 8.21 -10.96
N GLU A 219 9.75 7.53 -10.34
CA GLU A 219 8.98 8.13 -9.24
C GLU A 219 9.73 7.99 -7.91
N SER A 220 10.12 6.75 -7.59
CA SER A 220 10.79 6.40 -6.34
C SER A 220 11.55 5.08 -6.45
N ILE A 221 12.70 5.02 -5.80
CA ILE A 221 13.52 3.84 -5.54
C ILE A 221 13.72 3.80 -4.04
N HIS A 222 13.43 2.67 -3.40
CA HIS A 222 13.46 2.52 -1.95
C HIS A 222 14.05 1.16 -1.58
N PHE A 223 15.14 1.18 -0.84
CA PHE A 223 15.87 0.03 -0.31
C PHE A 223 15.73 0.04 1.20
N SER A 224 15.23 -1.05 1.76
CA SER A 224 14.99 -1.15 3.20
C SER A 224 15.18 -2.58 3.67
N ASP A 225 15.99 -2.74 4.71
CA ASP A 225 16.08 -4.00 5.46
C ASP A 225 14.93 -4.17 6.47
N GLN A 226 14.27 -3.08 6.84
CA GLN A 226 13.20 -3.04 7.85
C GLN A 226 11.80 -2.87 7.23
N PHE A 227 11.62 -3.29 5.97
CA PHE A 227 10.35 -3.08 5.29
C PHE A 227 9.25 -3.93 5.92
N SER A 228 8.29 -3.26 6.59
CA SER A 228 7.11 -3.86 7.25
C SER A 228 5.79 -3.58 6.51
N GLY A 229 5.85 -2.89 5.37
CA GLY A 229 4.67 -2.42 4.63
C GLY A 229 4.28 -0.97 4.96
N PRO A 230 3.15 -0.51 4.40
CA PRO A 230 2.61 0.81 4.70
C PRO A 230 2.31 0.94 6.19
N LYS A 231 2.59 2.12 6.74
CA LYS A 231 2.24 2.52 8.10
C LYS A 231 0.73 2.40 8.25
N VAL A 232 0.29 1.38 8.97
CA VAL A 232 -1.13 1.20 9.28
C VAL A 232 -1.52 2.36 10.20
N MET A 233 -2.20 3.38 9.66
CA MET A 233 -2.86 4.40 10.46
C MET A 233 -4.04 3.70 11.15
N GLN A 234 -3.80 3.17 12.35
CA GLN A 234 -4.77 2.35 13.05
C GLN A 234 -5.80 3.18 13.80
N GLU A 235 -7.05 3.07 13.35
CA GLU A 235 -8.25 3.21 14.19
C GLU A 235 -8.48 1.96 15.07
N GLU A 236 -7.85 0.82 14.77
CA GLU A 236 -7.99 -0.43 15.54
C GLU A 236 -6.62 -0.94 16.03
N GLY A 237 -6.22 -0.49 17.23
CA GLY A 237 -5.25 -1.14 18.11
C GLY A 237 -3.84 -1.39 17.55
N GLN A 238 -2.84 -0.68 18.07
CA GLN A 238 -1.41 -0.92 17.80
C GLN A 238 -1.06 -2.42 17.81
N PRO A 239 -0.33 -2.92 16.80
CA PRO A 239 0.03 -4.32 16.74
C PRO A 239 0.85 -4.67 17.99
N LEU A 240 0.36 -5.65 18.75
CA LEU A 240 1.02 -6.13 19.97
C LEU A 240 2.31 -6.91 19.71
N LYS A 241 2.60 -7.20 18.44
CA LYS A 241 3.78 -7.91 17.94
C LYS A 241 4.58 -6.97 17.05
N LEU A 242 5.90 -7.07 17.15
CA LEU A 242 6.83 -6.42 16.22
C LEU A 242 6.45 -6.83 14.79
N PRO A 243 6.33 -5.88 13.85
CA PRO A 243 6.07 -6.21 12.47
C PRO A 243 7.19 -7.09 11.92
N GLU A 244 6.84 -8.09 11.11
CA GLU A 244 7.82 -8.91 10.41
C GLU A 244 8.48 -8.03 9.34
N THR A 245 9.79 -7.84 9.46
CA THR A 245 10.55 -7.03 8.53
C THR A 245 11.23 -7.90 7.49
N LYS A 246 11.22 -7.44 6.24
CA LYS A 246 11.84 -8.15 5.11
C LYS A 246 12.77 -7.23 4.36
N LYS A 247 13.92 -7.75 3.94
CA LYS A 247 14.86 -7.00 3.09
C LYS A 247 14.30 -6.86 1.70
N THR A 248 13.88 -5.65 1.36
CA THR A 248 13.10 -5.39 0.15
C THR A 248 13.68 -4.20 -0.62
N LEU A 249 13.77 -4.36 -1.94
CA LEU A 249 14.00 -3.26 -2.88
C LEU A 249 12.69 -2.97 -3.61
N LEU A 250 12.24 -1.73 -3.54
CA LEU A 250 11.02 -1.23 -4.15
C LEU A 250 11.39 -0.19 -5.20
N PHE A 251 10.94 -0.41 -6.43
CA PHE A 251 11.10 0.53 -7.53
C PHE A 251 9.72 0.90 -8.06
N THR A 252 9.48 2.18 -8.26
CA THR A 252 8.27 2.71 -8.89
C THR A 252 8.67 3.58 -10.05
N PHE A 253 8.34 3.12 -11.25
CA PHE A 253 8.57 3.84 -12.50
C PHE A 253 7.24 4.32 -13.07
N ASN A 254 7.23 5.56 -13.57
CA ASN A 254 6.12 6.11 -14.33
C ASN A 254 6.36 5.85 -15.81
N VAL A 255 5.35 5.32 -16.48
CA VAL A 255 5.39 5.16 -17.94
C VAL A 255 5.19 6.53 -18.59
N PRO A 256 6.02 6.92 -19.57
CA PRO A 256 5.86 8.20 -20.24
C PRO A 256 4.53 8.27 -21.01
N GLY A 257 4.03 9.49 -21.21
CA GLY A 257 2.81 9.75 -21.99
C GLY A 257 1.60 10.25 -21.20
N MET A 258 1.70 10.44 -19.88
CA MET A 258 0.65 11.07 -19.04
C MET A 258 -0.78 10.54 -19.31
N GLY A 259 -0.89 9.22 -19.50
CA GLY A 259 -2.16 8.53 -19.74
C GLY A 259 -2.44 8.16 -21.20
N ASN A 260 -1.75 8.78 -22.15
CA ASN A 260 -1.75 8.43 -23.58
C ASN A 260 -0.61 7.48 -23.97
N THR A 261 -0.46 6.45 -23.16
CA THR A 261 0.60 5.46 -23.29
C THR A 261 0.43 4.61 -24.55
N SER A 262 1.53 4.43 -25.28
CA SER A 262 1.65 3.54 -26.44
C SER A 262 2.49 2.30 -26.11
N PRO A 263 2.41 1.22 -26.91
CA PRO A 263 3.28 0.06 -26.77
C PRO A 263 4.78 0.40 -26.83
N LYS A 264 5.17 1.40 -27.64
CA LYS A 264 6.57 1.83 -27.77
C LYS A 264 7.12 2.43 -26.49
N ASP A 265 6.27 3.11 -25.72
CA ASP A 265 6.65 3.71 -24.44
C ASP A 265 7.05 2.63 -23.42
N MET A 266 6.45 1.44 -23.52
CA MET A 266 6.81 0.30 -22.67
C MET A 266 8.23 -0.18 -22.96
N ASP A 267 8.65 -0.21 -24.22
CA ASP A 267 10.00 -0.64 -24.60
C ASP A 267 11.07 0.28 -24.01
N THR A 268 10.74 1.56 -23.84
CA THR A 268 11.67 2.55 -23.25
C THR A 268 11.95 2.34 -21.76
N LEU A 269 11.25 1.40 -21.10
CA LEU A 269 11.46 1.01 -19.70
C LEU A 269 12.51 -0.11 -19.56
N LEU A 270 12.92 -0.75 -20.66
CA LEU A 270 13.89 -1.85 -20.62
C LEU A 270 15.22 -1.47 -19.92
N PRO A 271 15.81 -0.27 -20.15
CA PRO A 271 16.99 0.15 -19.41
C PRO A 271 16.77 0.27 -17.89
N LEU A 272 15.55 0.58 -17.44
CA LEU A 272 15.22 0.64 -16.02
C LEU A 272 15.20 -0.75 -15.39
N MET A 273 14.77 -1.78 -16.12
CA MET A 273 14.88 -3.16 -15.64
C MET A 273 16.34 -3.60 -15.52
N ASN A 274 17.22 -3.17 -16.43
CA ASN A 274 18.66 -3.37 -16.28
C ASN A 274 19.20 -2.66 -15.02
N MET A 275 18.71 -1.46 -14.71
CA MET A 275 19.07 -0.75 -13.48
C MET A 275 18.58 -1.50 -12.22
N VAL A 276 17.39 -2.12 -12.25
CA VAL A 276 16.90 -2.95 -11.13
C VAL A 276 17.82 -4.14 -10.91
N ILE A 277 18.17 -4.87 -11.97
CA ILE A 277 19.11 -5.99 -11.94
C ILE A 277 20.47 -5.55 -11.38
N TYR A 278 20.99 -4.42 -11.87
CA TYR A 278 22.22 -3.83 -11.37
C TYR A 278 22.15 -3.50 -9.88
N SER A 279 21.02 -2.95 -9.42
CA SER A 279 20.80 -2.59 -8.02
C SER A 279 20.82 -3.82 -7.10
N ILE A 280 20.25 -4.95 -7.53
CA ILE A 280 20.30 -6.22 -6.78
C ILE A 280 21.75 -6.66 -6.58
N ASP A 281 22.54 -6.69 -7.64
CA ASP A 281 23.95 -7.09 -7.58
C ASP A 281 24.81 -6.10 -6.77
N LYS A 282 24.45 -4.82 -6.82
CA LYS A 282 25.12 -3.76 -6.09
C LYS A 282 24.87 -3.86 -4.59
N VAL A 283 23.61 -4.06 -4.18
CA VAL A 283 23.23 -4.22 -2.77
C VAL A 283 23.96 -5.41 -2.14
N LYS A 284 24.11 -6.52 -2.89
CA LYS A 284 24.89 -7.68 -2.41
C LYS A 284 26.36 -7.34 -2.09
N LYS A 285 26.97 -6.51 -2.93
CA LYS A 285 28.38 -6.10 -2.81
C LYS A 285 28.59 -5.01 -1.78
N LEU A 286 27.55 -4.23 -1.49
CA LEU A 286 27.61 -3.14 -0.53
C LEU A 286 27.64 -3.70 0.88
N ARG A 287 28.82 -3.61 1.52
CA ARG A 287 28.99 -3.92 2.93
C ARG A 287 29.40 -2.67 3.69
N LEU A 288 28.69 -2.40 4.78
CA LEU A 288 28.97 -1.26 5.64
C LEU A 288 30.27 -1.50 6.40
N ASN A 289 31.00 -0.42 6.66
CA ASN A 289 32.14 -0.48 7.55
C ASN A 289 31.68 -0.81 8.99
N ARG A 290 32.65 -1.13 9.86
CA ARG A 290 32.37 -1.52 11.25
C ARG A 290 31.59 -0.44 12.03
N GLU A 291 31.90 0.83 11.82
CA GLU A 291 31.21 1.94 12.50
C GLU A 291 29.77 2.10 11.99
N GLY A 292 29.58 1.93 10.69
CA GLY A 292 28.29 2.01 10.03
C GLY A 292 27.36 0.89 10.48
N LYS A 293 27.88 -0.34 10.55
CA LYS A 293 27.15 -1.47 11.12
C LYS A 293 26.77 -1.22 12.58
N GLN A 294 27.69 -0.75 13.42
CA GLN A 294 27.37 -0.42 14.82
C GLN A 294 26.35 0.72 14.96
N LYS A 295 26.34 1.68 14.03
CA LYS A 295 25.35 2.77 14.02
C LYS A 295 23.98 2.23 13.60
N ALA A 296 23.94 1.40 12.55
CA ALA A 296 22.75 0.74 12.06
C ALA A 296 22.09 -0.13 13.15
N ASP A 297 22.88 -0.96 13.84
CA ASP A 297 22.38 -1.84 14.91
C ASP A 297 21.86 -1.03 16.11
N ARG A 298 22.56 0.04 16.50
CA ARG A 298 22.08 0.96 17.55
C ARG A 298 20.76 1.65 17.18
N ASN A 299 20.60 2.01 15.90
CA ASN A 299 19.38 2.64 15.42
C ASN A 299 18.18 1.67 15.50
N ARG A 300 18.39 0.40 15.11
CA ARG A 300 17.38 -0.66 15.19
C ARG A 300 17.00 -1.00 16.63
N ALA A 301 17.99 -1.16 17.51
CA ALA A 301 17.75 -1.39 18.94
C ALA A 301 16.94 -0.25 19.58
N ARG A 302 17.21 1.01 19.18
CA ARG A 302 16.44 2.18 19.66
C ARG A 302 14.98 2.14 19.20
N VAL A 303 14.74 1.76 17.94
CA VAL A 303 13.37 1.62 17.39
C VAL A 303 12.62 0.51 18.10
N GLU A 304 13.26 -0.64 18.30
CA GLU A 304 12.69 -1.77 19.06
C GLU A 304 12.37 -1.38 20.51
N GLU A 305 13.28 -0.68 21.20
CA GLU A 305 13.04 -0.19 22.56
C GLU A 305 11.86 0.79 22.61
N ASN A 306 11.76 1.70 21.65
CA ASN A 306 10.65 2.65 21.56
C ASN A 306 9.32 1.92 21.33
N PHE A 307 9.30 0.90 20.48
CA PHE A 307 8.13 0.07 20.23
C PHE A 307 7.70 -0.70 21.48
N LEU A 308 8.65 -1.31 22.19
CA LEU A 308 8.40 -2.04 23.44
C LEU A 308 7.86 -1.10 24.53
N LYS A 309 8.42 0.11 24.65
CA LYS A 309 7.94 1.14 25.60
C LYS A 309 6.52 1.57 25.27
N GLN A 310 6.21 1.87 24.01
CA GLN A 310 4.85 2.23 23.58
C GLN A 310 3.87 1.09 23.83
N THR A 311 4.23 -0.13 23.45
CA THR A 311 3.40 -1.31 23.67
C THR A 311 3.15 -1.57 25.16
N HIS A 312 4.17 -1.42 26.00
CA HIS A 312 4.03 -1.58 27.44
C HIS A 312 3.14 -0.50 28.07
N ALA A 313 3.31 0.77 27.68
CA ALA A 313 2.47 1.87 28.13
C ALA A 313 1.00 1.63 27.76
N GLN A 314 0.73 1.21 26.52
CA GLN A 314 -0.62 0.92 26.06
C GLN A 314 -1.24 -0.30 26.77
N ARG A 315 -0.45 -1.36 27.00
CA ARG A 315 -0.91 -2.51 27.80
C ARG A 315 -1.25 -2.11 29.23
N GLN A 316 -0.47 -1.20 29.83
CA GLN A 316 -0.75 -0.68 31.17
C GLN A 316 -2.02 0.17 31.18
N GLU A 317 -2.20 1.05 30.21
CA GLU A 317 -3.41 1.88 30.06
C GLU A 317 -4.65 1.00 29.86
N ALA A 318 -4.63 0.06 28.91
CA ALA A 318 -5.74 -0.87 28.68
C ALA A 318 -6.06 -1.71 29.93
N ALA A 319 -5.04 -2.12 30.70
CA ALA A 319 -5.24 -2.83 31.96
C ALA A 319 -5.81 -1.93 33.07
N GLN A 320 -5.49 -0.63 33.08
CA GLN A 320 -6.08 0.34 33.99
C GLN A 320 -7.54 0.62 33.63
N THR A 321 -7.84 0.91 32.37
CA THR A 321 -9.22 1.13 31.88
C THR A 321 -10.10 -0.07 32.18
N ARG A 322 -9.66 -1.30 31.88
CA ARG A 322 -10.40 -2.52 32.23
C ARG A 322 -10.61 -2.71 33.74
N ARG A 323 -9.67 -2.24 34.57
CA ARG A 323 -9.81 -2.29 36.04
C ARG A 323 -10.80 -1.24 36.53
N GLU A 324 -10.80 -0.05 35.93
CA GLU A 324 -11.72 1.03 36.27
C GLU A 324 -13.15 0.71 35.82
N GLU A 325 -13.33 0.17 34.62
CA GLU A 325 -14.63 -0.31 34.13
C GLU A 325 -15.20 -1.41 35.04
N LYS A 326 -14.39 -2.40 35.42
CA LYS A 326 -14.83 -3.44 36.38
C LYS A 326 -15.25 -2.85 37.73
N LYS A 327 -14.51 -1.86 38.24
CA LYS A 327 -14.86 -1.18 39.48
C LYS A 327 -16.15 -0.37 39.35
N ARG A 328 -16.34 0.34 38.22
CA ARG A 328 -17.56 1.12 37.95
C ARG A 328 -18.76 0.18 37.84
N ALA A 329 -18.64 -0.92 37.09
CA ALA A 329 -19.69 -1.92 36.96
C ALA A 329 -20.01 -2.62 38.30
N GLU A 330 -19.02 -2.93 39.13
CA GLU A 330 -19.25 -3.48 40.47
C GLU A 330 -20.00 -2.46 41.36
N LYS A 331 -19.65 -1.17 41.28
CA LYS A 331 -20.34 -0.10 42.02
C LYS A 331 -21.78 0.12 41.54
N GLU A 332 -22.02 0.11 40.23
CA GLU A 332 -23.37 0.20 39.65
C GLU A 332 -24.22 -1.01 40.02
N ARG A 333 -23.65 -2.21 40.06
CA ARG A 333 -24.35 -3.42 40.54
C ARG A 333 -24.75 -3.34 42.01
N ILE A 334 -23.90 -2.77 42.87
CA ILE A 334 -24.21 -2.60 44.30
C ILE A 334 -25.29 -1.52 44.49
N MET A 335 -25.26 -0.45 43.68
CA MET A 335 -26.25 0.63 43.73
C MET A 335 -27.64 0.21 43.20
N ASN A 336 -27.71 -0.75 42.28
CA ASN A 336 -28.95 -1.28 41.70
C ASN A 336 -29.55 -2.47 42.47
N GLU A 337 -29.03 -2.84 43.63
CA GLU A 337 -29.60 -3.92 44.45
C GLU A 337 -30.87 -3.43 45.17
N GLU A 338 -32.00 -4.15 45.02
CA GLU A 338 -33.31 -3.71 45.50
C GLU A 338 -33.52 -3.88 47.02
N ASP A 339 -32.71 -4.72 47.68
CA ASP A 339 -32.81 -5.04 49.12
C ASP A 339 -31.87 -4.16 49.99
N PRO A 340 -32.39 -3.29 50.87
CA PRO A 340 -31.61 -2.35 51.67
C PRO A 340 -30.59 -2.99 52.63
N GLU A 341 -30.89 -4.17 53.18
CA GLU A 341 -29.96 -4.86 54.09
C GLU A 341 -28.80 -5.52 53.33
N ARG A 342 -29.09 -6.08 52.14
CA ARG A 342 -28.05 -6.64 51.26
C ARG A 342 -27.14 -5.56 50.70
N GLN A 343 -27.68 -4.40 50.33
CA GLN A 343 -26.88 -3.28 49.84
C GLN A 343 -25.85 -2.82 50.89
N ARG A 344 -26.28 -2.61 52.15
CA ARG A 344 -25.36 -2.21 53.24
C ARG A 344 -24.24 -3.23 53.48
N ARG A 345 -24.57 -4.53 53.47
CA ARG A 345 -23.55 -5.59 53.62
C ARG A 345 -22.55 -5.61 52.46
N LEU A 346 -23.00 -5.40 51.23
CA LEU A 346 -22.13 -5.36 50.05
C LEU A 346 -21.22 -4.11 50.03
N GLU A 347 -21.74 -2.95 50.42
CA GLU A 347 -20.96 -1.72 50.53
C GLU A 347 -19.89 -1.80 51.63
N GLU A 348 -20.23 -2.28 52.83
CA GLU A 348 -19.27 -2.47 53.92
C GLU A 348 -18.18 -3.49 53.55
N ALA A 349 -18.55 -4.58 52.87
CA ALA A 349 -17.60 -5.57 52.38
C ALA A 349 -16.66 -4.99 51.30
N ALA A 350 -17.18 -4.15 50.41
CA ALA A 350 -16.39 -3.46 49.38
C ALA A 350 -15.41 -2.45 50.00
N GLN A 351 -15.88 -1.61 50.94
CA GLN A 351 -15.03 -0.64 51.67
C GLN A 351 -13.91 -1.35 52.44
N ARG A 352 -14.23 -2.44 53.16
CA ARG A 352 -13.23 -3.23 53.90
C ARG A 352 -12.18 -3.86 52.98
N ARG A 353 -12.57 -4.28 51.77
CA ARG A 353 -11.64 -4.80 50.74
C ARG A 353 -10.73 -3.71 50.19
N GLU A 354 -11.25 -2.50 49.97
CA GLU A 354 -10.46 -1.35 49.50
C GLU A 354 -9.47 -0.87 50.55
N GLN A 355 -9.90 -0.76 51.81
CA GLN A 355 -9.06 -0.35 52.93
C GLN A 355 -7.87 -1.32 53.12
N LYS A 356 -8.13 -2.63 53.06
CA LYS A 356 -7.08 -3.67 53.06
C LYS A 356 -6.12 -3.55 51.86
N LYS A 357 -6.59 -3.13 50.69
CA LYS A 357 -5.72 -2.90 49.50
C LYS A 357 -4.83 -1.67 49.70
N ILE A 358 -5.36 -0.58 50.26
CA ILE A 358 -4.61 0.63 50.56
C ILE A 358 -3.53 0.35 51.59
N GLU A 359 -3.88 -0.34 52.67
CA GLU A 359 -2.95 -0.69 53.75
C GLU A 359 -1.80 -1.57 53.23
N LYS A 360 -2.09 -2.60 52.43
CA LYS A 360 -1.06 -3.43 51.79
C LYS A 360 -0.17 -2.65 50.82
N LYS A 361 -0.70 -1.67 50.09
CA LYS A 361 0.10 -0.78 49.21
C LYS A 361 1.03 0.11 50.05
N GLN A 362 0.54 0.68 51.14
CA GLN A 362 1.34 1.50 52.04
C GLN A 362 2.47 0.70 52.71
N MET A 363 2.19 -0.54 53.16
CA MET A 363 3.23 -1.43 53.70
C MET A 363 4.32 -1.75 52.67
N LYS A 364 3.96 -2.03 51.42
CA LYS A 364 4.93 -2.30 50.35
C LYS A 364 5.77 -1.07 49.97
N MET A 365 5.19 0.13 49.92
CA MET A 365 5.95 1.35 49.65
C MET A 365 6.96 1.67 50.77
N LYS A 366 6.60 1.41 52.03
CA LYS A 366 7.53 1.55 53.17
C LYS A 366 8.72 0.59 53.05
N GLN A 367 8.50 -0.65 52.62
CA GLN A 367 9.59 -1.63 52.42
C GLN A 367 10.53 -1.28 51.26
N ILE A 368 10.02 -0.72 50.16
CA ILE A 368 10.86 -0.32 49.02
C ILE A 368 11.76 0.87 49.40
N LYS A 369 11.25 1.83 50.19
CA LYS A 369 12.04 2.96 50.69
C LYS A 369 13.19 2.54 51.60
N VAL A 370 12.98 1.52 52.44
CA VAL A 370 14.02 1.01 53.37
C VAL A 370 15.10 0.20 52.65
N LYS A 371 14.80 -0.39 51.48
CA LYS A 371 15.77 -1.14 50.66
C LYS A 371 16.58 -0.27 49.69
N ALA A 372 16.19 0.98 49.49
CA ALA A 372 16.84 1.95 48.61
C ALA A 372 17.74 2.96 49.36
N MET A 373 17.70 2.94 50.70
CA MET A 373 18.74 3.47 51.59
C MET A 373 19.73 2.35 51.91
#